data_AF-A0A139H5Q2-F1
#
_entry.id   AF-A0A139H5Q2-F1
#
_cell.length_a   1.000
_cell.length_b   1.000
_cell.length_c   1.000
_cell.angle_alpha   90.00
_cell.angle_beta   90.00
_cell.angle_gamma   90.00
#
_symmetry.space_group_name_H-M   'P 1'
#
loop_
_entity.id
_entity.type
_entity.pdbx_description
1 polymer ?
#
loop_
_entity_poly.entity_id
_entity_poly.type
_entity_poly.pdbx_seq_one_letter_code
_entity_poly.pdbx_strand_id
1 'polypeptide(L)'
;MSRVYNHEAIQEYLRSNTNVLDTTGKLNQIYAIAYIKDPPKGENRDAQIALHSNLLSTLMGAKHKKNITVDYGHGNSKKAFIAAAADEYLAASEEARPEEGDEEDNVSLNDAVMSNADDNGRNMSPEGAAEHEGSEELDTSEALARFLVEHPEVRAWVDNVVQREQETDLFYDELSQRESDMQAAQVELDLRMAALEGREADVKKRETEVKKQEAGVKQREADTKQQKIDLLRQKSENIKRARAEDKQQQEAVKALEEERDAALQKLKSLKQREDDLQEREQERLEQAEVGDREQQQAAMAVAERDAALQKREKAVKEREDDLEKQMTAQKEREMMAASSFATPRDRRRDEFLLPASLLARLKSAQGEEAQVLVREVQGLAAAHRADMIKLLRGVESKLERGYLVAAHKEASGMVKTMVSVLAQVGRNTEA
;
A
#
# COMPACT_ATOMS: atom_id res chain seq x y z
N MET A 1 -3.18 -49.38 -39.38
CA MET A 1 -4.62 -49.11 -39.23
C MET A 1 -4.81 -48.04 -38.17
N SER A 2 -5.20 -46.82 -38.55
CA SER A 2 -5.56 -45.76 -37.59
C SER A 2 -6.84 -46.18 -36.86
N ARG A 3 -6.79 -46.32 -35.54
CA ARG A 3 -8.00 -46.54 -34.74
C ARG A 3 -8.55 -45.19 -34.32
N VAL A 4 -9.75 -44.91 -34.80
CA VAL A 4 -10.57 -43.80 -34.36
C VAL A 4 -11.22 -44.21 -33.04
N TYR A 5 -10.90 -43.50 -31.96
CA TYR A 5 -11.62 -43.64 -30.71
C TYR A 5 -13.10 -43.34 -30.97
N ASN A 6 -14.01 -44.24 -30.58
CA ASN A 6 -15.44 -43.97 -30.66
C ASN A 6 -15.83 -42.97 -29.56
N HIS A 7 -15.51 -41.71 -29.80
CA HIS A 7 -15.73 -40.58 -28.90
C HIS A 7 -17.21 -40.42 -28.56
N GLU A 8 -18.09 -40.84 -29.47
CA GLU A 8 -19.54 -40.76 -29.35
C GLU A 8 -20.06 -41.74 -28.28
N ALA A 9 -19.59 -42.99 -28.30
CA ALA A 9 -19.96 -44.00 -27.29
C ALA A 9 -19.53 -43.59 -25.87
N ILE A 10 -18.36 -42.96 -25.71
CA ILE A 10 -17.85 -42.49 -24.41
C ILE A 10 -18.68 -41.29 -23.91
N GLN A 11 -19.04 -40.36 -24.80
CA GLN A 11 -19.89 -39.23 -24.43
C GLN A 11 -21.32 -39.65 -24.09
N GLU A 12 -21.88 -40.63 -24.78
CA GLU A 12 -23.22 -41.17 -24.51
C GLU A 12 -23.28 -41.91 -23.16
N TYR A 13 -22.23 -42.66 -22.81
CA TYR A 13 -22.08 -43.28 -21.50
C TYR A 13 -21.98 -42.23 -20.36
N LEU A 14 -21.21 -41.16 -20.57
CA LEU A 14 -21.08 -40.08 -19.57
C LEU A 14 -22.36 -39.24 -19.42
N ARG A 15 -23.15 -39.09 -20.48
CA ARG A 15 -24.45 -38.38 -20.43
C ARG A 15 -25.55 -39.19 -19.74
N SER A 16 -25.51 -40.52 -19.84
CA SER A 16 -26.55 -41.40 -19.30
C SER A 16 -26.44 -41.68 -17.80
N ASN A 17 -25.28 -41.43 -17.17
CA ASN A 17 -25.04 -41.70 -15.74
C ASN A 17 -24.55 -40.45 -15.01
N THR A 18 -25.47 -39.57 -14.62
CA THR A 18 -25.11 -38.23 -14.12
C THR A 18 -24.80 -38.12 -12.63
N ASN A 19 -25.09 -39.12 -11.78
CA ASN A 19 -25.11 -38.83 -10.33
C ASN A 19 -24.18 -39.62 -9.40
N VAL A 20 -23.70 -40.83 -9.70
CA VAL A 20 -22.64 -41.47 -8.86
C VAL A 20 -21.88 -42.51 -9.71
N LEU A 21 -20.60 -42.24 -9.98
CA LEU A 21 -19.66 -43.25 -10.47
C LEU A 21 -19.18 -44.05 -9.25
N ASP A 22 -19.75 -45.23 -9.04
CA ASP A 22 -19.21 -46.22 -8.10
C ASP A 22 -17.93 -46.83 -8.72
N THR A 23 -16.80 -46.66 -8.03
CA THR A 23 -15.57 -46.11 -8.64
C THR A 23 -14.55 -47.11 -9.17
N THR A 24 -14.75 -48.41 -9.07
CA THR A 24 -13.72 -49.36 -9.56
C THR A 24 -14.16 -50.10 -10.82
N GLY A 25 -15.37 -50.67 -10.81
CA GLY A 25 -15.89 -51.43 -11.96
C GLY A 25 -16.17 -50.58 -13.20
N LYS A 26 -16.70 -49.37 -13.01
CA LYS A 26 -17.10 -48.47 -14.12
C LYS A 26 -15.91 -47.74 -14.75
N LEU A 27 -14.89 -47.41 -13.94
CA LEU A 27 -13.62 -46.88 -14.44
C LEU A 27 -12.86 -47.93 -15.25
N ASN A 28 -12.87 -49.20 -14.80
CA ASN A 28 -12.32 -50.32 -15.57
C ASN A 28 -13.07 -50.55 -16.89
N GLN A 29 -14.39 -50.32 -16.96
CA GLN A 29 -15.13 -50.34 -18.23
C GLN A 29 -14.74 -49.20 -19.18
N ILE A 30 -14.53 -47.99 -18.67
CA ILE A 30 -14.05 -46.86 -19.47
C ILE A 30 -12.62 -47.11 -19.96
N TYR A 31 -11.75 -47.68 -19.12
CA TYR A 31 -10.40 -48.10 -19.50
C TYR A 31 -10.40 -49.27 -20.50
N ALA A 32 -11.33 -50.23 -20.38
CA ALA A 32 -11.52 -51.31 -21.34
C ALA A 32 -12.05 -50.81 -22.70
N ILE A 33 -12.85 -49.73 -22.72
CA ILE A 33 -13.26 -49.06 -23.96
C ILE A 33 -12.10 -48.23 -24.55
N ALA A 34 -11.23 -47.68 -23.71
CA ALA A 34 -10.02 -46.95 -24.09
C ALA A 34 -8.79 -47.85 -24.26
N TYR A 35 -8.97 -49.16 -24.43
CA TYR A 35 -7.87 -50.11 -24.58
C TYR A 35 -7.11 -49.86 -25.89
N ILE A 36 -5.91 -49.28 -25.76
CA ILE A 36 -4.97 -49.11 -26.86
C ILE A 36 -4.34 -50.48 -27.07
N LYS A 37 -4.76 -51.18 -28.11
CA LYS A 37 -4.31 -52.56 -28.38
C LYS A 37 -2.85 -52.64 -28.86
N ASP A 38 -2.21 -51.50 -29.18
CA ASP A 38 -0.80 -51.39 -29.57
C ASP A 38 -0.26 -50.00 -29.18
N PRO A 39 0.33 -49.81 -27.98
CA PRO A 39 1.06 -48.58 -27.67
C PRO A 39 2.35 -48.52 -28.51
N PRO A 40 2.85 -47.31 -28.85
CA PRO A 40 4.12 -47.17 -29.55
C PRO A 40 5.25 -47.85 -28.75
N LYS A 41 5.94 -48.81 -29.38
CA LYS A 41 7.05 -49.55 -28.76
C LYS A 41 8.14 -48.57 -28.31
N GLY A 42 8.47 -48.56 -27.01
CA GLY A 42 9.62 -47.83 -26.46
C GLY A 42 9.30 -46.60 -25.59
N GLU A 43 8.04 -46.30 -25.30
CA GLU A 43 7.71 -45.16 -24.43
C GLU A 43 7.80 -45.51 -22.93
N ASN A 44 8.53 -44.66 -22.19
CA ASN A 44 8.78 -44.78 -20.76
C ASN A 44 7.48 -44.61 -19.94
N ARG A 45 7.38 -45.25 -18.77
CA ARG A 45 6.19 -45.27 -17.87
C ARG A 45 5.53 -43.89 -17.69
N ASP A 46 6.35 -42.85 -17.56
CA ASP A 46 5.89 -41.46 -17.38
C ASP A 46 5.15 -40.89 -18.61
N ALA A 47 5.50 -41.32 -19.82
CA ALA A 47 4.83 -40.90 -21.06
C ALA A 47 3.40 -41.47 -21.13
N GLN A 48 3.23 -42.75 -20.76
CA GLN A 48 1.90 -43.36 -20.68
C GLN A 48 1.03 -42.70 -19.60
N ILE A 49 1.61 -42.39 -18.43
CA ILE A 49 0.92 -41.66 -17.36
C ILE A 49 0.45 -40.28 -17.84
N ALA A 50 1.31 -39.56 -18.57
CA ALA A 50 0.97 -38.25 -19.12
C ALA A 50 -0.15 -38.34 -20.18
N LEU A 51 -0.10 -39.36 -21.04
CA LEU A 51 -1.10 -39.59 -22.09
C LEU A 51 -2.47 -39.93 -21.49
N HIS A 52 -2.52 -40.81 -20.49
CA HIS A 52 -3.75 -41.12 -19.75
C HIS A 52 -4.30 -39.92 -18.97
N SER A 53 -3.43 -39.13 -18.33
CA SER A 53 -3.86 -37.94 -17.59
C SER A 53 -4.43 -36.85 -18.51
N ASN A 54 -3.87 -36.69 -19.71
CA ASN A 54 -4.37 -35.78 -20.73
C ASN A 54 -5.70 -36.28 -21.31
N LEU A 55 -5.84 -37.57 -21.62
CA LEU A 55 -7.07 -38.15 -22.14
C LEU A 55 -8.24 -37.97 -21.16
N LEU A 56 -8.03 -38.27 -19.87
CA LEU A 56 -9.01 -38.04 -18.80
C LEU A 56 -9.39 -36.56 -18.66
N SER A 57 -8.41 -35.65 -18.81
CA SER A 57 -8.66 -34.22 -18.73
C SER A 57 -9.50 -33.70 -19.91
N THR A 58 -9.27 -34.24 -21.11
CA THR A 58 -10.01 -33.90 -22.33
C THR A 58 -11.43 -34.46 -22.29
N LEU A 59 -11.59 -35.72 -21.87
CA LEU A 59 -12.90 -36.39 -21.78
C LEU A 59 -13.83 -35.78 -20.74
N MET A 60 -13.30 -35.30 -19.61
CA MET A 60 -14.15 -34.70 -18.56
C MET A 60 -14.57 -33.24 -18.87
N GLY A 61 -13.92 -32.59 -19.84
CA GLY A 61 -14.22 -31.21 -20.23
C GLY A 61 -13.93 -30.16 -19.13
N ALA A 62 -13.65 -28.91 -19.53
CA ALA A 62 -13.31 -27.85 -18.59
C ALA A 62 -14.43 -27.53 -17.58
N LYS A 63 -15.69 -27.84 -17.93
CA LYS A 63 -16.89 -27.54 -17.11
C LYS A 63 -17.06 -28.45 -15.89
N HIS A 64 -16.59 -29.69 -15.92
CA HIS A 64 -16.81 -30.65 -14.82
C HIS A 64 -15.60 -30.81 -13.89
N LYS A 65 -14.50 -30.11 -14.17
CA LYS A 65 -13.22 -30.19 -13.44
C LYS A 65 -13.30 -29.79 -11.95
N LYS A 66 -14.37 -29.10 -11.54
CA LYS A 66 -14.55 -28.60 -10.15
C LYS A 66 -15.49 -29.42 -9.26
N ASN A 67 -16.31 -30.31 -9.85
CA ASN A 67 -17.40 -30.97 -9.11
C ASN A 67 -17.30 -32.50 -9.03
N ILE A 68 -16.24 -33.10 -9.59
CA ILE A 68 -16.04 -34.56 -9.54
C ILE A 68 -14.88 -34.86 -8.61
N THR A 69 -15.21 -35.28 -7.39
CA THR A 69 -14.25 -35.86 -6.45
C THR A 69 -14.16 -37.35 -6.77
N VAL A 70 -13.12 -37.75 -7.49
CA VAL A 70 -12.84 -39.17 -7.74
C VAL A 70 -12.26 -39.76 -6.46
N ASP A 71 -12.99 -40.66 -5.81
CA ASP A 71 -12.47 -41.42 -4.68
C ASP A 71 -11.60 -42.56 -5.24
N TYR A 72 -10.30 -42.45 -5.03
CA TYR A 72 -9.30 -43.43 -5.47
C TYR A 72 -9.10 -44.58 -4.46
N GLY A 73 -10.00 -44.70 -3.47
CA GLY A 73 -9.89 -45.63 -2.35
C GLY A 73 -8.98 -45.10 -1.25
N HIS A 74 -9.26 -45.51 -0.01
CA HIS A 74 -8.60 -45.01 1.20
C HIS A 74 -7.06 -45.01 1.11
N GLY A 75 -6.48 -43.80 1.02
CA GLY A 75 -5.05 -43.56 1.14
C GLY A 75 -4.29 -43.39 -0.19
N ASN A 76 -4.91 -43.63 -1.33
CA ASN A 76 -4.21 -43.57 -2.62
C ASN A 76 -4.43 -42.23 -3.33
N SER A 77 -3.34 -41.49 -3.56
CA SER A 77 -3.39 -40.31 -4.42
C SER A 77 -3.72 -40.71 -5.86
N LYS A 78 -4.31 -39.78 -6.64
CA LYS A 78 -4.53 -39.95 -8.10
C LYS A 78 -3.29 -40.52 -8.82
N LYS A 79 -2.10 -40.08 -8.40
CA LYS A 79 -0.82 -40.53 -8.96
C LYS A 79 -0.54 -42.01 -8.64
N ALA A 80 -0.85 -42.46 -7.43
CA ALA A 80 -0.68 -43.86 -7.01
C ALA A 80 -1.64 -44.80 -7.76
N PHE A 81 -2.89 -44.38 -7.96
CA PHE A 81 -3.86 -45.16 -8.73
C PHE A 81 -3.43 -45.33 -10.20
N ILE A 82 -3.01 -44.25 -10.85
CA ILE A 82 -2.54 -44.32 -12.25
C ILE A 82 -1.25 -45.12 -12.37
N ALA A 83 -0.35 -45.01 -11.38
CA ALA A 83 0.88 -45.80 -11.33
C ALA A 83 0.59 -47.31 -11.21
N ALA A 84 -0.33 -47.72 -10.34
CA ALA A 84 -0.72 -49.12 -10.18
C ALA A 84 -1.34 -49.71 -11.47
N ALA A 85 -2.20 -48.94 -12.16
CA ALA A 85 -2.78 -49.37 -13.43
C ALA A 85 -1.72 -49.50 -14.56
N ALA A 86 -0.71 -48.62 -14.57
CA ALA A 86 0.40 -48.73 -15.52
C ALA A 86 1.28 -49.95 -15.23
N ASP A 87 1.50 -50.29 -13.95
CA ASP A 87 2.30 -51.44 -13.54
C ASP A 87 1.58 -52.78 -13.89
N GLU A 88 0.26 -52.85 -13.70
CA GLU A 88 -0.55 -54.02 -14.11
C GLU A 88 -0.55 -54.22 -15.63
N TYR A 89 -0.56 -53.13 -16.40
CA TYR A 89 -0.46 -53.18 -17.86
C TYR A 89 0.92 -53.63 -18.36
N LEU A 90 2.00 -53.15 -17.74
CA LEU A 90 3.36 -53.57 -18.08
C LEU A 90 3.58 -55.06 -17.78
N ALA A 91 3.08 -55.55 -16.64
CA ALA A 91 3.12 -56.97 -16.29
C ALA A 91 2.39 -57.84 -17.33
N ALA A 92 1.21 -57.42 -17.80
CA ALA A 92 0.48 -58.13 -18.84
C ALA A 92 1.18 -58.09 -20.21
N SER A 93 2.00 -57.07 -20.49
CA SER A 93 2.76 -56.96 -21.74
C SER A 93 4.04 -57.81 -21.77
N GLU A 94 4.65 -58.06 -20.61
CA GLU A 94 5.79 -58.97 -20.48
C GLU A 94 5.38 -60.44 -20.62
N GLU A 95 4.19 -60.81 -20.15
CA GLU A 95 3.64 -62.17 -20.25
C GLU A 95 3.20 -62.53 -21.70
N ALA A 96 3.01 -61.53 -22.57
CA ALA A 96 2.61 -61.70 -23.97
C ALA A 96 3.78 -61.72 -24.97
N ARG A 97 5.04 -61.70 -24.50
CA ARG A 97 6.22 -61.73 -25.37
C ARG A 97 6.54 -63.18 -25.74
N PRO A 98 6.35 -63.64 -26.99
CA PRO A 98 6.80 -64.96 -27.39
C PRO A 98 8.33 -65.01 -27.28
N GLU A 99 8.86 -66.10 -26.75
CA GLU A 99 10.30 -66.40 -26.74
C GLU A 99 10.80 -66.43 -28.19
N GLU A 100 11.30 -65.29 -28.68
CA GLU A 100 12.01 -65.20 -29.95
C GLU A 100 13.45 -65.65 -29.70
N GLY A 101 13.78 -66.80 -30.27
CA GLY A 101 15.09 -67.41 -30.22
C GLY A 101 16.16 -66.56 -30.91
N ASP A 102 17.36 -66.69 -30.37
CA ASP A 102 18.58 -66.04 -30.82
C ASP A 102 18.92 -66.40 -32.28
N GLU A 103 18.80 -65.44 -33.19
CA GLU A 103 19.49 -65.47 -34.49
C GLU A 103 20.56 -64.38 -34.49
N GLU A 104 21.72 -64.73 -33.93
CA GLU A 104 22.99 -64.12 -34.31
C GLU A 104 23.40 -64.66 -35.68
N ASP A 105 23.73 -63.76 -36.60
CA ASP A 105 24.77 -63.87 -37.64
C ASP A 105 24.35 -63.08 -38.89
N ASN A 106 24.75 -61.82 -38.96
CA ASN A 106 24.79 -61.10 -40.23
C ASN A 106 26.23 -60.70 -40.55
N VAL A 107 26.80 -61.50 -41.44
CA VAL A 107 28.16 -61.47 -41.94
C VAL A 107 28.36 -60.20 -42.77
N SER A 108 29.37 -59.42 -42.38
CA SER A 108 29.94 -58.35 -43.19
C SER A 108 30.56 -58.94 -44.46
N LEU A 109 29.85 -58.84 -45.58
CA LEU A 109 30.36 -59.09 -46.93
C LEU A 109 30.29 -57.76 -47.68
N ASN A 110 31.40 -57.03 -47.74
CA ASN A 110 31.73 -56.06 -48.80
C ASN A 110 33.12 -55.47 -48.51
N ASP A 111 34.17 -56.27 -48.68
CA ASP A 111 35.55 -55.79 -48.70
C ASP A 111 36.45 -56.78 -49.46
N ALA A 112 36.14 -57.04 -50.74
CA ALA A 112 36.96 -57.96 -51.56
C ALA A 112 36.73 -57.83 -53.08
N VAL A 113 36.77 -56.64 -53.69
CA VAL A 113 36.99 -56.55 -55.15
C VAL A 113 37.74 -55.26 -55.48
N MET A 114 38.73 -55.35 -56.37
CA MET A 114 39.49 -54.27 -57.02
C MET A 114 40.89 -53.95 -56.46
N SER A 115 41.79 -54.94 -56.48
CA SER A 115 43.21 -54.68 -56.71
C SER A 115 43.87 -55.92 -57.33
N ASN A 116 43.83 -56.02 -58.66
CA ASN A 116 44.73 -56.84 -59.48
C ASN A 116 44.61 -56.35 -60.93
N ALA A 117 45.17 -55.18 -61.20
CA ALA A 117 45.49 -54.72 -62.54
C ALA A 117 47.02 -54.60 -62.65
N ASP A 118 47.71 -55.68 -62.29
CA ASP A 118 49.13 -55.85 -62.59
C ASP A 118 49.26 -56.40 -64.01
N ASP A 119 49.67 -55.49 -64.90
CA ASP A 119 50.92 -55.63 -65.62
C ASP A 119 51.24 -57.03 -66.18
N ASN A 120 50.55 -57.37 -67.27
CA ASN A 120 51.08 -58.34 -68.23
C ASN A 120 50.94 -57.76 -69.64
N GLY A 121 51.72 -56.70 -69.89
CA GLY A 121 52.15 -56.31 -71.22
C GLY A 121 53.00 -57.41 -71.86
N ARG A 122 52.36 -58.50 -72.30
CA ARG A 122 52.96 -59.43 -73.27
C ARG A 122 52.74 -58.87 -74.67
N ASN A 123 53.62 -57.93 -75.00
CA ASN A 123 53.90 -57.47 -76.35
C ASN A 123 54.47 -58.65 -77.15
N MET A 124 53.60 -59.43 -77.79
CA MET A 124 53.97 -60.39 -78.83
C MET A 124 53.88 -59.65 -80.17
N SER A 125 54.97 -59.00 -80.56
CA SER A 125 55.21 -58.62 -81.96
C SER A 125 55.18 -59.88 -82.83
N PRO A 126 54.38 -59.94 -83.90
CA PRO A 126 54.62 -60.90 -84.97
C PRO A 126 55.71 -60.30 -85.86
N GLU A 127 56.95 -60.57 -85.48
CA GLU A 127 58.12 -60.31 -86.32
C GLU A 127 58.16 -61.40 -87.41
N GLY A 128 58.01 -61.00 -88.67
CA GLY A 128 58.49 -61.75 -89.83
C GLY A 128 57.60 -62.87 -90.39
N ALA A 129 56.75 -62.53 -91.35
CA ALA A 129 56.40 -63.42 -92.46
C ALA A 129 56.10 -62.52 -93.67
N ALA A 130 57.14 -62.20 -94.45
CA ALA A 130 57.31 -62.79 -95.77
C ALA A 130 56.18 -62.37 -96.72
N GLU A 131 56.42 -61.24 -97.39
CA GLU A 131 55.75 -60.84 -98.62
C GLU A 131 55.88 -61.99 -99.64
N HIS A 132 54.84 -62.80 -99.75
CA HIS A 132 54.66 -63.74 -100.85
C HIS A 132 53.70 -63.09 -101.85
N GLU A 133 54.24 -62.17 -102.63
CA GLU A 133 53.60 -61.67 -103.84
C GLU A 133 53.53 -62.82 -104.86
N GLY A 134 52.32 -63.15 -105.32
CA GLY A 134 52.13 -64.01 -106.49
C GLY A 134 51.47 -65.35 -106.23
N SER A 135 50.27 -65.35 -105.63
CA SER A 135 49.29 -66.42 -105.88
C SER A 135 48.13 -65.82 -106.66
N GLU A 136 47.90 -66.33 -107.87
CA GLU A 136 46.68 -66.08 -108.65
C GLU A 136 45.48 -66.24 -107.72
N GLU A 137 44.81 -65.13 -107.39
CA GLU A 137 43.44 -65.12 -106.89
C GLU A 137 42.59 -65.80 -107.96
N LEU A 138 42.52 -67.13 -107.92
CA LEU A 138 41.41 -67.87 -108.47
C LEU A 138 40.16 -67.18 -107.93
N ASP A 139 39.28 -66.76 -108.84
CA ASP A 139 38.09 -65.96 -108.59
C ASP A 139 37.08 -66.79 -107.75
N THR A 140 37.42 -66.97 -106.48
CA THR A 140 36.68 -67.73 -105.47
C THR A 140 35.32 -67.11 -105.21
N SER A 141 35.19 -65.80 -105.48
CA SER A 141 33.92 -65.08 -105.47
C SER A 141 32.96 -65.63 -106.54
N GLU A 142 33.46 -65.87 -107.76
CA GLU A 142 32.66 -66.35 -108.88
C GLU A 142 32.28 -67.83 -108.69
N ALA A 143 33.20 -68.65 -108.17
CA ALA A 143 32.92 -70.04 -107.83
C ALA A 143 31.86 -70.18 -106.72
N LEU A 144 31.93 -69.34 -105.68
CA LEU A 144 30.96 -69.33 -104.58
C LEU A 144 29.59 -68.80 -105.04
N ALA A 145 29.57 -67.78 -105.90
CA ALA A 145 28.34 -67.28 -106.51
C ALA A 145 27.64 -68.35 -107.36
N ARG A 146 28.39 -69.12 -108.18
CA ARG A 146 27.82 -70.25 -108.95
C ARG A 146 27.28 -71.35 -108.03
N PHE A 147 28.01 -71.72 -106.98
CA PHE A 147 27.56 -72.71 -106.00
C PHE A 147 26.25 -72.31 -105.30
N LEU A 148 26.12 -71.04 -104.91
CA LEU A 148 24.88 -70.51 -104.30
C LEU A 148 23.69 -70.44 -105.27
N VAL A 149 23.95 -70.43 -106.59
CA VAL A 149 22.90 -70.54 -107.62
C VAL A 149 22.45 -71.99 -107.78
N GLU A 150 23.38 -72.95 -107.67
CA GLU A 150 23.09 -74.39 -107.77
C GLU A 150 22.40 -74.96 -106.51
N HIS A 151 22.55 -74.30 -105.34
CA HIS A 151 22.04 -74.75 -104.03
C HIS A 151 21.20 -73.69 -103.30
N PRO A 152 19.89 -73.54 -103.60
CA PRO A 152 19.04 -72.50 -103.03
C PRO A 152 18.82 -72.62 -101.51
N GLU A 153 18.84 -73.84 -100.96
CA GLU A 153 18.76 -74.09 -99.51
C GLU A 153 19.96 -73.51 -98.75
N VAL A 154 21.16 -73.59 -99.32
CA VAL A 154 22.37 -73.03 -98.73
C VAL A 154 22.30 -71.50 -98.78
N ARG A 155 21.83 -70.93 -99.88
CA ARG A 155 21.60 -69.48 -99.99
C ARG A 155 20.62 -68.97 -98.94
N ALA A 156 19.48 -69.63 -98.77
CA ALA A 156 18.50 -69.25 -97.74
C ALA A 156 19.06 -69.35 -96.32
N TRP A 157 19.92 -70.35 -96.06
CA TRP A 157 20.62 -70.47 -94.78
C TRP A 157 21.63 -69.33 -94.58
N VAL A 158 22.44 -68.98 -95.60
CA VAL A 158 23.37 -67.84 -95.55
C VAL A 158 22.62 -66.54 -95.31
N ASP A 159 21.52 -66.29 -96.04
CA ASP A 159 20.68 -65.10 -95.86
C ASP A 159 20.11 -65.03 -94.42
N ASN A 160 19.73 -66.17 -93.82
CA ASN A 160 19.28 -66.22 -92.43
C ASN A 160 20.41 -65.92 -91.43
N VAL A 161 21.62 -66.43 -91.68
CA VAL A 161 22.79 -66.14 -90.84
C VAL A 161 23.11 -64.65 -90.89
N VAL A 162 23.17 -64.05 -92.08
CA VAL A 162 23.39 -62.60 -92.25
C VAL A 162 22.29 -61.79 -91.56
N GLN A 163 21.03 -62.19 -91.67
CA GLN A 163 19.94 -61.52 -90.96
C GLN A 163 20.12 -61.61 -89.44
N ARG A 164 20.49 -62.77 -88.90
CA ARG A 164 20.73 -62.93 -87.46
C ARG A 164 21.92 -62.12 -86.98
N GLU A 165 22.99 -62.02 -87.76
CA GLU A 165 24.13 -61.15 -87.46
C GLU A 165 23.67 -59.68 -87.38
N GLN A 166 22.88 -59.21 -88.34
CA GLN A 166 22.29 -57.86 -88.30
C GLN A 166 21.37 -57.65 -87.08
N GLU A 167 20.53 -58.64 -86.73
CA GLU A 167 19.69 -58.58 -85.53
C GLU A 167 20.53 -58.56 -84.24
N THR A 168 21.64 -59.30 -84.18
CA THR A 168 22.55 -59.25 -83.03
C THR A 168 23.27 -57.92 -82.93
N ASP A 169 23.70 -57.33 -84.04
CA ASP A 169 24.34 -56.01 -84.05
C ASP A 169 23.37 -54.93 -83.56
N LEU A 170 22.13 -54.94 -84.06
CA LEU A 170 21.07 -54.03 -83.57
C LEU A 170 20.79 -54.25 -82.07
N PHE A 171 20.78 -55.49 -81.60
CA PHE A 171 20.59 -55.80 -80.19
C PHE A 171 21.77 -55.29 -79.32
N TYR A 172 23.01 -55.40 -79.80
CA TYR A 172 24.17 -54.82 -79.13
C TYR A 172 24.11 -53.30 -79.08
N ASP A 173 23.69 -52.65 -80.16
CA ASP A 173 23.48 -51.19 -80.19
C ASP A 173 22.39 -50.77 -79.20
N GLU A 174 21.27 -51.49 -79.12
CA GLU A 174 20.21 -51.23 -78.14
C GLU A 174 20.68 -51.43 -76.70
N LEU A 175 21.47 -52.47 -76.42
CA LEU A 175 22.05 -52.71 -75.11
C LEU A 175 23.05 -51.61 -74.72
N SER A 176 23.92 -51.21 -75.66
CA SER A 176 24.87 -50.12 -75.47
C SER A 176 24.14 -48.80 -75.21
N GLN A 177 23.04 -48.53 -75.90
CA GLN A 177 22.22 -47.35 -75.66
C GLN A 177 21.57 -47.39 -74.27
N ARG A 178 21.01 -48.53 -73.85
CA ARG A 178 20.43 -48.68 -72.51
C ARG A 178 21.45 -48.51 -71.40
N GLU A 179 22.67 -49.01 -71.59
CA GLU A 179 23.75 -48.79 -70.63
C GLU A 179 24.09 -47.31 -70.50
N SER A 180 24.21 -46.60 -71.64
CA SER A 180 24.42 -45.15 -71.65
C SER A 180 23.29 -44.39 -70.95
N ASP A 181 22.03 -44.77 -71.18
CA ASP A 181 20.87 -44.15 -70.54
C ASP A 181 20.84 -44.40 -69.02
N MET A 182 21.20 -45.62 -68.57
CA MET A 182 21.32 -45.95 -67.14
C MET A 182 22.45 -45.16 -66.47
N GLN A 183 23.60 -45.03 -67.12
CA GLN A 183 24.71 -44.21 -66.62
C GLN A 183 24.30 -42.73 -66.51
N ALA A 184 23.59 -42.20 -67.51
CA ALA A 184 23.07 -40.83 -67.45
C ALA A 184 22.07 -40.64 -66.30
N ALA A 185 21.16 -41.60 -66.10
CA ALA A 185 20.20 -41.57 -64.99
C ALA A 185 20.89 -41.65 -63.61
N GLN A 186 21.97 -42.43 -63.50
CA GLN A 186 22.75 -42.52 -62.27
C GLN A 186 23.42 -41.18 -61.94
N VAL A 187 24.04 -40.53 -62.93
CA VAL A 187 24.64 -39.19 -62.74
C VAL A 187 23.60 -38.16 -62.34
N GLU A 188 22.40 -38.20 -62.93
CA GLU A 188 21.30 -37.31 -62.54
C GLU A 188 20.85 -37.55 -61.09
N LEU A 189 20.76 -38.82 -60.67
CA LEU A 189 20.39 -39.19 -59.30
C LEU A 189 21.42 -38.68 -58.29
N ASP A 190 22.72 -38.84 -58.58
CA ASP A 190 23.81 -38.37 -57.72
C ASP A 190 23.79 -36.83 -57.57
N LEU A 191 23.53 -36.10 -58.66
CA LEU A 191 23.36 -34.64 -58.62
C LEU A 191 22.16 -34.23 -57.75
N ARG A 192 21.04 -34.97 -57.82
CA ARG A 192 19.86 -34.70 -56.99
C ARG A 192 20.14 -35.00 -55.51
N MET A 193 20.87 -36.07 -55.19
CA MET A 193 21.28 -36.38 -53.82
C MET A 193 22.16 -35.27 -53.24
N ALA A 194 23.19 -34.84 -53.97
CA ALA A 194 24.06 -33.74 -53.55
C ALA A 194 23.27 -32.43 -53.33
N ALA A 195 22.28 -32.14 -54.18
CA ALA A 195 21.41 -30.98 -54.00
C ALA A 195 20.51 -31.09 -52.75
N LEU A 196 20.02 -32.28 -52.41
CA LEU A 196 19.23 -32.53 -51.21
C LEU A 196 20.07 -32.40 -49.94
N GLU A 197 21.30 -32.93 -49.94
CA GLU A 197 22.25 -32.76 -48.83
C GLU A 197 22.56 -31.28 -48.57
N GLY A 198 22.77 -30.50 -49.64
CA GLY A 198 22.95 -29.04 -49.53
C GLY A 198 21.75 -28.34 -48.89
N ARG A 199 20.53 -28.72 -49.28
CA ARG A 199 19.29 -28.19 -48.66
C ARG A 199 19.14 -28.59 -47.20
N GLU A 200 19.51 -29.81 -46.85
CA GLU A 200 19.48 -30.28 -45.46
C GLU A 200 20.43 -29.46 -44.57
N ALA A 201 21.64 -29.19 -45.06
CA ALA A 201 22.61 -28.34 -44.36
C ALA A 201 22.07 -26.91 -44.16
N ASP A 202 21.43 -26.33 -45.17
CA ASP A 202 20.80 -25.01 -45.09
C ASP A 202 19.63 -24.98 -44.09
N VAL A 203 18.80 -26.03 -44.06
CA VAL A 203 17.71 -26.17 -43.09
C VAL A 203 18.27 -26.23 -41.66
N LYS A 204 19.29 -27.06 -41.42
CA LYS A 204 19.95 -27.14 -40.10
C LYS A 204 20.51 -25.78 -39.66
N LYS A 205 21.13 -25.03 -40.57
CA LYS A 205 21.61 -23.67 -40.27
C LYS A 205 20.47 -22.74 -39.86
N ARG A 206 19.35 -22.73 -40.62
CA ARG A 206 18.18 -21.90 -40.29
C ARG A 206 17.54 -22.31 -38.96
N GLU A 207 17.46 -23.59 -38.64
CA GLU A 207 16.95 -24.05 -37.34
C GLU A 207 17.79 -23.51 -36.17
N THR A 208 19.12 -23.51 -36.29
CA THR A 208 19.98 -22.93 -35.24
C THR A 208 19.79 -21.43 -35.09
N GLU A 209 19.58 -20.71 -36.20
CA GLU A 209 19.30 -19.27 -36.19
C GLU A 209 17.95 -18.96 -35.54
N VAL A 210 16.90 -19.73 -35.88
CA VAL A 210 15.57 -19.60 -35.27
C VAL A 210 15.65 -19.85 -33.76
N LYS A 211 16.35 -20.90 -33.30
CA LYS A 211 16.54 -21.17 -31.86
C LYS A 211 17.25 -20.00 -31.16
N LYS A 212 18.24 -19.38 -31.80
CA LYS A 212 18.92 -18.18 -31.26
C LYS A 212 17.98 -16.98 -31.18
N GLN A 213 17.16 -16.76 -32.20
CA GLN A 213 16.16 -15.70 -32.20
C GLN A 213 15.09 -15.91 -31.11
N GLU A 214 14.58 -17.13 -30.96
CA GLU A 214 13.63 -17.50 -29.90
C GLU A 214 14.21 -17.24 -28.50
N ALA A 215 15.47 -17.63 -28.26
CA ALA A 215 16.14 -17.34 -27.01
C ALA A 215 16.27 -15.82 -26.77
N GLY A 216 16.60 -15.05 -27.81
CA GLY A 216 16.65 -13.59 -27.75
C GLY A 216 15.29 -12.94 -27.45
N VAL A 217 14.20 -13.45 -28.03
CA VAL A 217 12.84 -12.97 -27.74
C VAL A 217 12.45 -13.27 -26.29
N LYS A 218 12.70 -14.49 -25.81
CA LYS A 218 12.43 -14.87 -24.40
C LYS A 218 13.18 -13.97 -23.41
N GLN A 219 14.44 -13.62 -23.70
CA GLN A 219 15.20 -12.70 -22.87
C GLN A 219 14.56 -11.30 -22.84
N ARG A 220 14.22 -10.74 -24.00
CA ARG A 220 13.57 -9.42 -24.09
C ARG A 220 12.21 -9.39 -23.38
N GLU A 221 11.45 -10.47 -23.44
CA GLU A 221 10.20 -10.61 -22.69
C GLU A 221 10.44 -10.60 -21.17
N ALA A 222 11.47 -11.30 -20.69
CA ALA A 222 11.85 -11.29 -19.29
C ALA A 222 12.28 -9.89 -18.83
N ASP A 223 13.14 -9.22 -19.62
CA ASP A 223 13.59 -7.86 -19.34
C ASP A 223 12.42 -6.86 -19.30
N THR A 224 11.49 -6.96 -20.25
CA THR A 224 10.29 -6.10 -20.30
C THR A 224 9.38 -6.34 -19.08
N LYS A 225 9.21 -7.60 -18.65
CA LYS A 225 8.47 -7.93 -17.43
C LYS A 225 9.15 -7.34 -16.20
N GLN A 226 10.47 -7.43 -16.10
CA GLN A 226 11.23 -6.86 -14.99
C GLN A 226 11.11 -5.33 -14.95
N GLN A 227 11.28 -4.65 -16.09
CA GLN A 227 11.10 -3.20 -16.19
C GLN A 227 9.69 -2.76 -15.76
N LYS A 228 8.65 -3.53 -16.10
CA LYS A 228 7.28 -3.25 -15.67
C LYS A 228 7.13 -3.38 -14.14
N ILE A 229 7.75 -4.40 -13.53
CA ILE A 229 7.75 -4.58 -12.07
C ILE A 229 8.45 -3.41 -11.39
N ASP A 230 9.62 -2.99 -11.88
CA ASP A 230 10.39 -1.88 -11.31
C ASP A 230 9.62 -0.56 -11.39
N LEU A 231 8.96 -0.30 -12.53
CA LEU A 231 8.13 0.90 -12.71
C LEU A 231 6.91 0.90 -11.78
N LEU A 232 6.27 -0.26 -11.57
CA LEU A 232 5.17 -0.40 -10.59
C LEU A 232 5.67 -0.17 -9.16
N ARG A 233 6.83 -0.70 -8.80
CA ARG A 233 7.46 -0.49 -7.49
C ARG A 233 7.73 1.00 -7.27
N GLN A 234 8.37 1.67 -8.22
CA GLN A 234 8.65 3.11 -8.14
C GLN A 234 7.36 3.93 -8.00
N LYS A 235 6.33 3.63 -8.77
CA LYS A 235 5.02 4.28 -8.62
C LYS A 235 4.43 4.07 -7.23
N SER A 236 4.53 2.86 -6.68
CA SER A 236 4.03 2.55 -5.34
C SER A 236 4.78 3.33 -4.25
N GLU A 237 6.09 3.49 -4.38
CA GLU A 237 6.92 4.24 -3.44
C GLU A 237 6.63 5.75 -3.53
N ASN A 238 6.44 6.29 -4.73
CA ASN A 238 6.04 7.68 -4.94
C ASN A 238 4.65 7.97 -4.34
N ILE A 239 3.68 7.07 -4.51
CA ILE A 239 2.34 7.21 -3.89
C ILE A 239 2.45 7.18 -2.36
N LYS A 240 3.30 6.31 -1.79
CA LYS A 240 3.54 6.27 -0.34
C LYS A 240 4.13 7.58 0.18
N ARG A 241 5.11 8.15 -0.53
CA ARG A 241 5.71 9.46 -0.19
C ARG A 241 4.68 10.58 -0.26
N ALA A 242 3.93 10.67 -1.36
CA ALA A 242 2.88 11.67 -1.53
C ALA A 242 1.81 11.59 -0.43
N ARG A 243 1.43 10.38 0.00
CA ARG A 243 0.49 10.20 1.13
C ARG A 243 1.10 10.62 2.48
N ALA A 244 2.39 10.40 2.70
CA ALA A 244 3.06 10.85 3.90
C ALA A 244 3.15 12.38 3.95
N GLU A 245 3.46 13.01 2.81
CA GLU A 245 3.49 14.47 2.66
C GLU A 245 2.10 15.09 2.88
N ASP A 246 1.05 14.54 2.26
CA ASP A 246 -0.34 14.98 2.46
C ASP A 246 -0.77 14.86 3.93
N LYS A 247 -0.39 13.76 4.60
CA LYS A 247 -0.63 13.60 6.04
C LYS A 247 0.09 14.67 6.87
N GLN A 248 1.36 14.95 6.58
CA GLN A 248 2.11 16.01 7.25
C GLN A 248 1.49 17.39 7.02
N GLN A 249 1.01 17.66 5.80
CA GLN A 249 0.32 18.90 5.48
C GLN A 249 -1.02 19.03 6.24
N GLN A 250 -1.79 17.95 6.35
CA GLN A 250 -3.03 17.94 7.15
C GLN A 250 -2.76 18.19 8.64
N GLU A 251 -1.72 17.57 9.20
CA GLU A 251 -1.31 17.81 10.59
C GLU A 251 -0.85 19.26 10.81
N ALA A 252 -0.11 19.83 9.85
CA ALA A 252 0.31 21.23 9.89
C ALA A 252 -0.87 22.21 9.79
N VAL A 253 -1.83 21.96 8.90
CA VAL A 253 -3.06 22.78 8.77
C VAL A 253 -3.86 22.72 10.07
N LYS A 254 -4.03 21.52 10.65
CA LYS A 254 -4.73 21.36 11.92
C LYS A 254 -4.05 22.14 13.06
N ALA A 255 -2.72 22.09 13.15
CA ALA A 255 -1.97 22.86 14.15
C ALA A 255 -2.18 24.38 14.00
N LEU A 256 -2.20 24.89 12.75
CA LEU A 256 -2.48 26.29 12.47
C LEU A 256 -3.92 26.68 12.80
N GLU A 257 -4.89 25.79 12.59
CA GLU A 257 -6.29 26.02 12.99
C GLU A 257 -6.43 26.10 14.51
N GLU A 258 -5.77 25.21 15.26
CA GLU A 258 -5.75 25.25 16.72
C GLU A 258 -5.10 26.53 17.24
N GLU A 259 -3.99 26.99 16.63
CA GLU A 259 -3.34 28.26 16.97
C GLU A 259 -4.25 29.46 16.68
N ARG A 260 -4.91 29.47 15.51
CA ARG A 260 -5.89 30.51 15.15
C ARG A 260 -7.03 30.57 16.15
N ASP A 261 -7.58 29.44 16.56
CA ASP A 261 -8.71 29.37 17.49
C ASP A 261 -8.28 29.83 18.91
N ALA A 262 -7.07 29.49 19.34
CA ALA A 262 -6.48 30.00 20.58
C ALA A 262 -6.27 31.53 20.52
N ALA A 263 -5.80 32.06 19.39
CA ALA A 263 -5.65 33.49 19.17
C ALA A 263 -7.01 34.22 19.20
N LEU A 264 -8.05 33.63 18.59
CA LEU A 264 -9.41 34.17 18.64
C LEU A 264 -9.99 34.18 20.06
N GLN A 265 -9.74 33.15 20.87
CA GLN A 265 -10.12 33.16 22.29
C GLN A 265 -9.40 34.28 23.06
N LYS A 266 -8.09 34.44 22.82
CA LYS A 266 -7.30 35.52 23.43
C LYS A 266 -7.85 36.90 23.06
N LEU A 267 -8.18 37.10 21.79
CA LEU A 267 -8.79 38.35 21.30
C LEU A 267 -10.13 38.64 21.98
N LYS A 268 -11.00 37.62 22.13
CA LYS A 268 -12.27 37.77 22.88
C LYS A 268 -12.03 38.19 24.33
N SER A 269 -11.05 37.58 25.01
CA SER A 269 -10.72 37.95 26.39
C SER A 269 -10.12 39.36 26.52
N LEU A 270 -9.38 39.81 25.51
CA LEU A 270 -8.83 41.16 25.47
C LEU A 270 -9.93 42.19 25.26
N LYS A 271 -10.85 41.91 24.34
CA LYS A 271 -12.01 42.77 24.10
C LYS A 271 -12.88 42.91 25.35
N GLN A 272 -13.15 41.81 26.05
CA GLN A 272 -13.87 41.87 27.32
C GLN A 272 -13.14 42.73 28.38
N ARG A 273 -11.81 42.60 28.48
CA ARG A 273 -11.02 43.44 29.39
C ARG A 273 -11.02 44.92 28.98
N GLU A 274 -11.07 45.20 27.69
CA GLU A 274 -11.18 46.56 27.17
C GLU A 274 -12.54 47.16 27.52
N ASP A 275 -13.62 46.41 27.32
CA ASP A 275 -14.98 46.79 27.73
C ASP A 275 -15.04 47.04 29.25
N ASP A 276 -14.49 46.13 30.08
CA ASP A 276 -14.40 46.27 31.55
C ASP A 276 -13.58 47.52 31.97
N LEU A 277 -12.54 47.88 31.20
CA LEU A 277 -11.72 49.07 31.47
C LEU A 277 -12.46 50.35 31.10
N GLN A 278 -13.20 50.35 29.99
CA GLN A 278 -14.04 51.48 29.60
C GLN A 278 -15.15 51.73 30.62
N GLU A 279 -15.79 50.67 31.14
CA GLU A 279 -16.78 50.77 32.21
C GLU A 279 -16.17 51.40 33.47
N ARG A 280 -15.00 50.92 33.91
CA ARG A 280 -14.29 51.51 35.06
C ARG A 280 -13.86 52.95 34.83
N GLU A 281 -13.52 53.32 33.61
CA GLU A 281 -13.16 54.70 33.25
C GLU A 281 -14.39 55.61 33.32
N GLN A 282 -15.55 55.15 32.82
CA GLN A 282 -16.83 55.84 32.96
C GLN A 282 -17.21 55.99 34.44
N GLU A 283 -17.14 54.93 35.25
CA GLU A 283 -17.38 54.99 36.69
C GLU A 283 -16.48 56.02 37.40
N ARG A 284 -15.20 56.11 37.00
CA ARG A 284 -14.27 57.11 37.56
C ARG A 284 -14.64 58.54 37.16
N LEU A 285 -15.07 58.76 35.93
CA LEU A 285 -15.55 60.06 35.46
C LEU A 285 -16.83 60.47 36.22
N GLU A 286 -17.78 59.55 36.40
CA GLU A 286 -18.98 59.80 37.19
C GLU A 286 -18.66 60.10 38.66
N GLN A 287 -17.73 59.36 39.27
CA GLN A 287 -17.27 59.62 40.65
C GLN A 287 -16.59 60.99 40.75
N ALA A 288 -15.80 61.38 39.76
CA ALA A 288 -15.18 62.71 39.71
C ALA A 288 -16.25 63.82 39.59
N GLU A 289 -17.27 63.65 38.74
CA GLU A 289 -18.39 64.59 38.63
C GLU A 289 -19.18 64.71 39.94
N VAL A 290 -19.42 63.59 40.64
CA VAL A 290 -20.07 63.61 41.95
C VAL A 290 -19.21 64.36 42.96
N GLY A 291 -17.91 64.10 42.98
CA GLY A 291 -16.95 64.83 43.82
C GLY A 291 -16.94 66.33 43.55
N ASP A 292 -16.97 66.74 42.28
CA ASP A 292 -17.03 68.16 41.89
C ASP A 292 -18.36 68.80 42.30
N ARG A 293 -19.50 68.10 42.16
CA ARG A 293 -20.81 68.57 42.63
C ARG A 293 -20.83 68.73 44.15
N GLU A 294 -20.27 67.78 44.89
CA GLU A 294 -20.14 67.86 46.35
C GLU A 294 -19.25 69.03 46.78
N GLN A 295 -18.13 69.25 46.10
CA GLN A 295 -17.26 70.41 46.34
C GLN A 295 -17.98 71.73 46.03
N GLN A 296 -18.74 71.81 44.95
CA GLN A 296 -19.55 73.00 44.62
C GLN A 296 -20.63 73.26 45.67
N GLN A 297 -21.34 72.21 46.12
CA GLN A 297 -22.34 72.33 47.18
C GLN A 297 -21.71 72.76 48.51
N ALA A 298 -20.56 72.19 48.87
CA ALA A 298 -19.81 72.58 50.06
C ALA A 298 -19.35 74.03 49.98
N ALA A 299 -18.84 74.47 48.81
CA ALA A 299 -18.45 75.86 48.59
C ALA A 299 -19.64 76.82 48.70
N MET A 300 -20.80 76.46 48.14
CA MET A 300 -22.04 77.23 48.30
C MET A 300 -22.48 77.32 49.76
N ALA A 301 -22.44 76.21 50.50
CA ALA A 301 -22.81 76.17 51.91
C ALA A 301 -21.86 77.01 52.79
N VAL A 302 -20.56 77.01 52.48
CA VAL A 302 -19.58 77.90 53.13
C VAL A 302 -19.90 79.36 52.82
N ALA A 303 -20.16 79.70 51.55
CA ALA A 303 -20.55 81.05 51.17
C ALA A 303 -21.84 81.52 51.86
N GLU A 304 -22.83 80.63 52.03
CA GLU A 304 -24.06 80.92 52.77
C GLU A 304 -23.78 81.14 54.27
N ARG A 305 -22.91 80.32 54.87
CA ARG A 305 -22.46 80.49 56.26
C ARG A 305 -21.76 81.83 56.45
N ASP A 306 -20.87 82.20 55.53
CA ASP A 306 -20.14 83.46 55.59
C ASP A 306 -21.09 84.66 55.44
N ALA A 307 -22.07 84.58 54.53
CA ALA A 307 -23.12 85.59 54.42
C ALA A 307 -23.98 85.69 55.70
N ALA A 308 -24.29 84.56 56.34
CA ALA A 308 -25.00 84.54 57.62
C ALA A 308 -24.15 85.10 58.77
N LEU A 309 -22.84 84.84 58.78
CA LEU A 309 -21.90 85.42 59.73
C LEU A 309 -21.80 86.93 59.56
N GLN A 310 -21.67 87.44 58.34
CA GLN A 310 -21.67 88.88 58.07
C GLN A 310 -22.98 89.55 58.53
N LYS A 311 -24.13 88.92 58.31
CA LYS A 311 -25.42 89.41 58.85
C LYS A 311 -25.42 89.45 60.37
N ARG A 312 -24.88 88.41 61.02
CA ARG A 312 -24.74 88.36 62.49
C ARG A 312 -23.76 89.41 62.99
N GLU A 313 -22.62 89.59 62.36
CA GLU A 313 -21.64 90.63 62.70
C GLU A 313 -22.28 92.01 62.59
N LYS A 314 -23.04 92.27 61.52
CA LYS A 314 -23.78 93.52 61.37
C LYS A 314 -24.81 93.70 62.49
N ALA A 315 -25.57 92.67 62.81
CA ALA A 315 -26.56 92.72 63.90
C ALA A 315 -25.91 92.84 65.30
N VAL A 316 -24.74 92.23 65.50
CA VAL A 316 -23.93 92.38 66.71
C VAL A 316 -23.43 93.81 66.80
N LYS A 317 -22.91 94.36 65.70
CA LYS A 317 -22.46 95.76 65.64
C LYS A 317 -23.59 96.74 65.90
N GLU A 318 -24.78 96.51 65.34
CA GLU A 318 -25.98 97.30 65.64
C GLU A 318 -26.36 97.19 67.13
N ARG A 319 -26.28 95.98 67.73
CA ARG A 319 -26.48 95.78 69.17
C ARG A 319 -25.39 96.41 70.03
N GLU A 320 -24.13 96.41 69.58
CA GLU A 320 -23.02 97.07 70.25
C GLU A 320 -23.21 98.57 70.21
N ASP A 321 -23.58 99.14 69.05
CA ASP A 321 -23.93 100.55 68.91
C ASP A 321 -25.14 100.91 69.80
N ASP A 322 -26.15 100.05 69.88
CA ASP A 322 -27.31 100.24 70.76
C ASP A 322 -26.98 100.05 72.24
N LEU A 323 -26.08 99.12 72.58
CA LEU A 323 -25.54 98.95 73.93
C LEU A 323 -24.65 100.12 74.31
N GLU A 324 -23.88 100.68 73.38
CA GLU A 324 -23.07 101.87 73.59
C GLU A 324 -23.99 103.08 73.81
N LYS A 325 -25.07 103.22 73.04
CA LYS A 325 -26.14 104.20 73.32
C LYS A 325 -26.81 103.96 74.68
N GLN A 326 -27.07 102.70 75.05
CA GLN A 326 -27.61 102.36 76.36
C GLN A 326 -26.61 102.64 77.47
N MET A 327 -25.31 102.39 77.27
CA MET A 327 -24.24 102.66 78.22
C MET A 327 -23.94 104.15 78.33
N THR A 328 -24.10 104.95 77.28
CA THR A 328 -24.06 106.42 77.35
C THR A 328 -25.31 106.95 78.05
N ALA A 329 -26.49 106.42 77.76
CA ALA A 329 -27.74 106.76 78.46
C ALA A 329 -27.75 106.27 79.91
N GLN A 330 -27.07 105.16 80.20
CA GLN A 330 -26.88 104.60 81.52
C GLN A 330 -25.78 105.34 82.26
N LYS A 331 -24.70 105.81 81.62
CA LYS A 331 -23.74 106.78 82.19
C LYS A 331 -24.39 108.12 82.51
N GLU A 332 -25.33 108.58 81.68
CA GLU A 332 -26.13 109.79 81.95
C GLU A 332 -27.13 109.57 83.08
N ARG A 333 -27.69 108.36 83.23
CA ARG A 333 -28.55 107.98 84.37
C ARG A 333 -27.78 107.65 85.65
N GLU A 334 -26.57 107.12 85.56
CA GLU A 334 -25.68 106.80 86.69
C GLU A 334 -24.95 108.04 87.21
N MET A 335 -24.72 109.07 86.38
CA MET A 335 -24.35 110.41 86.85
C MET A 335 -25.45 111.09 87.71
N MET A 336 -26.69 110.60 87.68
CA MET A 336 -27.82 111.14 88.45
C MET A 336 -28.26 110.24 89.64
N ALA A 337 -27.66 109.06 89.83
CA ALA A 337 -28.14 108.11 90.83
C ALA A 337 -27.01 107.24 91.42
N ALA A 338 -26.00 107.88 92.01
CA ALA A 338 -25.06 107.22 92.90
C ALA A 338 -25.58 107.26 94.34
N SER A 339 -26.40 106.28 94.74
CA SER A 339 -26.64 105.92 96.15
C SER A 339 -27.30 104.54 96.31
N SER A 340 -26.55 103.59 96.87
CA SER A 340 -26.96 102.37 97.61
C SER A 340 -27.08 100.98 96.91
N PHE A 341 -26.10 100.12 97.25
CA PHE A 341 -26.16 98.76 97.84
C PHE A 341 -26.55 97.46 97.05
N ALA A 342 -25.65 96.46 97.17
CA ALA A 342 -25.82 94.98 97.31
C ALA A 342 -25.40 94.00 96.17
N THR A 343 -24.53 93.03 96.54
CA THR A 343 -23.95 91.81 95.89
C THR A 343 -24.95 90.64 95.65
N PRO A 344 -24.60 89.36 95.24
CA PRO A 344 -23.60 88.72 94.32
C PRO A 344 -24.23 87.59 93.40
N ARG A 345 -23.52 87.04 92.38
CA ARG A 345 -23.49 85.57 91.96
C ARG A 345 -22.97 85.27 90.54
N ASP A 346 -21.88 84.51 90.47
CA ASP A 346 -21.73 83.12 89.95
C ASP A 346 -22.40 82.65 88.62
N ARG A 347 -21.61 82.11 87.67
CA ARG A 347 -21.93 81.09 86.60
C ARG A 347 -20.66 80.84 85.75
N ARG A 348 -19.87 79.79 86.04
CA ARG A 348 -19.97 78.38 85.62
C ARG A 348 -19.75 78.11 84.12
N ARG A 349 -18.64 77.41 83.88
CA ARG A 349 -18.24 76.66 82.68
C ARG A 349 -19.17 75.45 82.52
N ASP A 350 -19.59 75.15 81.30
CA ASP A 350 -20.23 73.89 80.96
C ASP A 350 -19.22 72.94 80.32
N GLU A 351 -18.91 71.89 81.08
CA GLU A 351 -18.16 70.71 80.70
C GLU A 351 -19.10 69.69 80.02
N PHE A 352 -18.53 68.88 79.14
CA PHE A 352 -19.19 67.85 78.34
C PHE A 352 -20.02 66.88 79.20
N LEU A 353 -21.28 66.72 78.79
CA LEU A 353 -22.35 66.00 79.47
C LEU A 353 -22.19 64.47 79.40
N LEU A 354 -22.10 63.83 80.57
CA LEU A 354 -22.72 62.52 80.81
C LEU A 354 -24.24 62.72 81.04
N PRO A 355 -25.10 61.75 80.70
CA PRO A 355 -26.54 61.86 80.90
C PRO A 355 -26.90 62.18 82.37
N ALA A 356 -27.63 63.28 82.59
CA ALA A 356 -27.91 63.86 83.91
C ALA A 356 -28.62 62.92 84.90
N SER A 357 -29.28 61.86 84.42
CA SER A 357 -29.99 60.87 85.23
C SER A 357 -29.06 59.87 85.96
N LEU A 358 -27.84 59.64 85.45
CA LEU A 358 -26.88 58.72 86.06
C LEU A 358 -26.01 59.39 87.13
N LEU A 359 -25.67 60.66 86.94
CA LEU A 359 -24.88 61.45 87.90
C LEU A 359 -25.64 61.77 89.19
N ALA A 360 -26.96 61.90 89.11
CA ALA A 360 -27.82 62.12 90.29
C ALA A 360 -27.92 60.87 91.17
N ARG A 361 -28.06 59.69 90.57
CA ARG A 361 -28.15 58.40 91.28
C ARG A 361 -26.82 57.97 91.92
N LEU A 362 -25.69 58.27 91.28
CA LEU A 362 -24.37 57.91 91.81
C LEU A 362 -23.94 58.75 93.02
N LYS A 363 -24.51 59.96 93.18
CA LYS A 363 -24.20 60.86 94.31
C LYS A 363 -25.09 60.65 95.54
N SER A 364 -26.27 60.04 95.40
CA SER A 364 -27.21 59.83 96.51
C SER A 364 -27.19 58.43 97.12
N ALA A 365 -26.48 57.47 96.50
CA ALA A 365 -26.44 56.09 96.96
C ALA A 365 -25.40 55.88 98.06
N GLN A 366 -25.82 55.36 99.22
CA GLN A 366 -24.95 54.83 100.27
C GLN A 366 -25.34 53.39 100.58
N GLY A 367 -24.34 52.51 100.74
CA GLY A 367 -24.55 51.08 100.97
C GLY A 367 -24.70 50.26 99.69
N GLU A 368 -25.55 49.23 99.71
CA GLU A 368 -25.68 48.24 98.62
C GLU A 368 -26.13 48.85 97.27
N GLU A 369 -26.88 49.95 97.27
CA GLU A 369 -27.30 50.66 96.06
C GLU A 369 -26.13 51.25 95.25
N ALA A 370 -25.05 51.67 95.92
CA ALA A 370 -23.85 52.19 95.24
C ALA A 370 -23.10 51.05 94.53
N GLN A 371 -23.12 49.84 95.08
CA GLN A 371 -22.52 48.66 94.45
C GLN A 371 -23.32 48.20 93.23
N VAL A 372 -24.65 48.35 93.25
CA VAL A 372 -25.52 48.05 92.10
C VAL A 372 -25.28 49.04 90.96
N LEU A 373 -25.19 50.35 91.24
CA LEU A 373 -24.91 51.37 90.24
C LEU A 373 -23.50 51.29 89.65
N VAL A 374 -22.49 50.90 90.45
CA VAL A 374 -21.14 50.62 89.95
C VAL A 374 -21.15 49.41 89.01
N ARG A 375 -21.91 48.35 89.32
CA ARG A 375 -22.12 47.21 88.40
C ARG A 375 -22.85 47.60 87.12
N GLU A 376 -23.79 48.54 87.19
CA GLU A 376 -24.56 49.02 86.04
C GLU A 376 -23.68 49.86 85.09
N VAL A 377 -22.84 50.76 85.64
CA VAL A 377 -21.87 51.55 84.86
C VAL A 377 -20.76 50.66 84.29
N GLN A 378 -20.29 49.67 85.05
CA GLN A 378 -19.36 48.65 84.54
C GLN A 378 -20.00 47.77 83.46
N GLY A 379 -21.30 47.46 83.59
CA GLY A 379 -22.09 46.74 82.57
C GLY A 379 -22.24 47.54 81.28
N LEU A 380 -22.52 48.84 81.37
CA LEU A 380 -22.59 49.73 80.21
C LEU A 380 -21.21 49.88 79.52
N ALA A 381 -20.14 50.03 80.31
CA ALA A 381 -18.77 50.09 79.79
C ALA A 381 -18.33 48.75 79.16
N ALA A 382 -18.77 47.61 79.71
CA ALA A 382 -18.52 46.29 79.15
C ALA A 382 -19.32 46.05 77.86
N ALA A 383 -20.58 46.49 77.79
CA ALA A 383 -21.40 46.43 76.58
C ALA A 383 -20.79 47.27 75.44
N HIS A 384 -20.34 48.49 75.74
CA HIS A 384 -19.68 49.35 74.76
C HIS A 384 -18.33 48.78 74.29
N ARG A 385 -17.55 48.13 75.17
CA ARG A 385 -16.35 47.36 74.77
C ARG A 385 -16.71 46.14 73.91
N ALA A 386 -17.77 45.41 74.23
CA ALA A 386 -18.20 44.25 73.46
C ALA A 386 -18.63 44.62 72.04
N ASP A 387 -19.31 45.76 71.87
CA ASP A 387 -19.70 46.27 70.55
C ASP A 387 -18.49 46.78 69.74
N MET A 388 -17.53 47.43 70.41
CA MET A 388 -16.24 47.77 69.79
C MET A 388 -15.45 46.53 69.36
N ILE A 389 -15.42 45.47 70.17
CA ILE A 389 -14.76 44.20 69.84
C ILE A 389 -15.48 43.48 68.69
N LYS A 390 -16.82 43.56 68.59
CA LYS A 390 -17.57 43.04 67.44
C LYS A 390 -17.25 43.80 66.16
N LEU A 391 -17.13 45.13 66.23
CA LEU A 391 -16.69 45.98 65.12
C LEU A 391 -15.28 45.60 64.66
N LEU A 392 -14.34 45.44 65.61
CA LEU A 392 -12.96 45.06 65.31
C LEU A 392 -12.85 43.63 64.75
N ARG A 393 -13.58 42.64 65.30
CA ARG A 393 -13.64 41.27 64.72
C ARG A 393 -14.32 41.23 63.35
N GLY A 394 -15.28 42.14 63.11
CA GLY A 394 -15.90 42.32 61.80
C GLY A 394 -14.91 42.85 60.75
N VAL A 395 -13.92 43.64 61.16
CA VAL A 395 -12.83 44.14 60.31
C VAL A 395 -11.73 43.08 60.14
N GLU A 396 -11.35 42.35 61.19
CA GLU A 396 -10.39 41.22 61.12
C GLU A 396 -10.89 40.10 60.20
N SER A 397 -12.15 39.67 60.31
CA SER A 397 -12.71 38.61 59.44
C SER A 397 -12.87 39.01 57.97
N LYS A 398 -12.83 40.31 57.67
CA LYS A 398 -12.78 40.85 56.30
C LYS A 398 -11.34 40.91 55.78
N LEU A 399 -10.38 41.24 56.66
CA LEU A 399 -8.94 41.19 56.35
C LEU A 399 -8.44 39.76 56.14
N GLU A 400 -8.80 38.81 57.00
CA GLU A 400 -8.41 37.39 56.86
C GLU A 400 -8.99 36.76 55.60
N ARG A 401 -10.25 37.07 55.24
CA ARG A 401 -10.83 36.61 53.96
C ARG A 401 -10.13 37.23 52.75
N GLY A 402 -9.73 38.51 52.83
CA GLY A 402 -8.94 39.15 51.77
C GLY A 402 -7.57 38.48 51.57
N TYR A 403 -6.87 38.18 52.66
CA TYR A 403 -5.58 37.48 52.62
C TYR A 403 -5.71 36.02 52.16
N LEU A 404 -6.74 35.28 52.58
CA LEU A 404 -6.95 33.91 52.14
C LEU A 404 -7.28 33.82 50.64
N VAL A 405 -8.06 34.77 50.11
CA VAL A 405 -8.39 34.85 48.68
C VAL A 405 -7.16 35.25 47.86
N ALA A 406 -6.32 36.16 48.37
CA ALA A 406 -5.06 36.52 47.73
C ALA A 406 -4.08 35.33 47.68
N ALA A 407 -3.89 34.65 48.82
CA ALA A 407 -3.02 33.47 48.92
C ALA A 407 -3.52 32.31 48.04
N HIS A 408 -4.83 32.07 47.97
CA HIS A 408 -5.41 31.03 47.12
C HIS A 408 -5.23 31.35 45.62
N LYS A 409 -5.33 32.63 45.23
CA LYS A 409 -5.11 33.06 43.84
C LYS A 409 -3.65 32.87 43.42
N GLU A 410 -2.71 33.17 44.32
CA GLU A 410 -1.27 32.96 44.10
C GLU A 410 -0.90 31.47 44.03
N ALA A 411 -1.42 30.66 44.96
CA ALA A 411 -1.23 29.21 44.95
C ALA A 411 -1.83 28.55 43.70
N SER A 412 -3.02 28.98 43.25
CA SER A 412 -3.63 28.50 42.00
C SER A 412 -2.79 28.85 40.76
N GLY A 413 -2.13 30.02 40.77
CA GLY A 413 -1.17 30.42 39.73
C GLY A 413 0.04 29.50 39.68
N MET A 414 0.63 29.16 40.83
CA MET A 414 1.77 28.25 40.92
C MET A 414 1.42 26.82 40.48
N VAL A 415 0.24 26.31 40.82
CA VAL A 415 -0.18 24.97 40.38
C VAL A 415 -0.33 24.91 38.87
N LYS A 416 -0.87 25.95 38.23
CA LYS A 416 -0.98 26.01 36.76
C LYS A 416 0.38 26.02 36.07
N THR A 417 1.36 26.75 36.60
CA THR A 417 2.71 26.76 36.02
C THR A 417 3.40 25.41 36.18
N MET A 418 3.27 24.74 37.33
CA MET A 418 3.81 23.38 37.53
C MET A 418 3.19 22.37 36.55
N VAL A 419 1.88 22.40 36.34
CA VAL A 419 1.20 21.53 35.36
C VAL A 419 1.69 21.79 33.94
N SER A 420 1.88 23.07 33.56
CA SER A 420 2.43 23.43 32.24
C SER A 420 3.85 22.91 32.04
N VAL A 421 4.71 23.00 33.07
CA VAL A 421 6.08 22.49 33.02
C VAL A 421 6.08 20.96 32.90
N LEU A 422 5.27 20.25 33.68
CA LEU A 422 5.15 18.79 33.59
C LEU A 422 4.65 18.34 32.22
N ALA A 423 3.68 19.04 31.62
CA ALA A 423 3.20 18.76 30.27
C ALA A 423 4.26 19.02 29.19
N GLN A 424 5.22 19.93 29.43
CA GLN A 424 6.32 20.19 28.52
C GLN A 424 7.44 19.14 28.67
N VAL A 425 7.71 18.69 29.90
CA VAL A 425 8.64 17.59 30.16
C VAL A 425 8.14 16.28 29.54
N GLY A 426 6.85 15.95 29.68
CA GLY A 426 6.27 14.75 29.07
C GLY A 426 6.38 14.72 27.55
N ARG A 427 6.20 15.87 26.89
CA ARG A 427 6.37 16.01 25.43
C ARG A 427 7.82 15.83 24.98
N ASN A 428 8.80 16.18 25.82
CA ASN A 428 10.22 16.01 25.51
C ASN A 428 10.74 14.59 25.76
N THR A 429 10.00 13.75 26.50
CA THR A 429 10.40 12.35 26.78
C THR A 429 9.82 11.34 25.79
N GLU A 430 8.86 11.75 24.96
CA GLU A 430 8.25 10.92 23.90
C GLU A 430 8.85 11.16 22.51
N ALA A 431 9.76 12.14 22.38
CA ALA A 431 10.60 12.39 21.21
C ALA A 431 12.00 11.82 21.45
#